data_AF-A0A7Y6DJU9-F1
#
_entry.id   AF-A0A7Y6DJU9-F1
#
_cell.length_a   1.000
_cell.length_b   1.000
_cell.length_c   1.000
_cell.angle_alpha   90.00
_cell.angle_beta   90.00
_cell.angle_gamma   90.00
#
_symmetry.space_group_name_H-M   'P 1'
#
loop_
_entity.id
_entity.type
_entity.pdbx_description
1 polymer ?
#
loop_
_entity_poly.entity_id
_entity_poly.type
_entity_poly.pdbx_seq_one_letter_code
_entity_poly.pdbx_strand_id
1 'polypeptide(L)'
;MTERQLAHQHAVYTYGSLPLTLMYSPTATAAWEVYYGGEYLGLIEELHSTGELWPGFVARLPGEEESGEGVTAQDWRVAVELLAAHAGL
;
A
#
# COMPACT_ATOMS: atom_id res chain seq x y z
N MET A 1 10.70 3.17 25.48
CA MET A 1 10.19 2.02 24.71
C MET A 1 11.02 1.96 23.44
N THR A 2 11.75 0.88 23.21
CA THR A 2 12.79 0.80 22.16
C THR A 2 12.19 0.49 20.80
N GLU A 3 12.66 1.20 19.77
CA GLU A 3 12.29 1.22 18.34
C GLU A 3 12.27 -0.14 17.62
N ARG A 4 12.48 -1.25 18.32
CA ARG A 4 12.63 -2.61 17.76
C ARG A 4 11.32 -3.41 17.63
N GLN A 5 10.18 -2.80 17.92
CA GLN A 5 8.88 -3.47 17.92
C GLN A 5 7.80 -2.67 17.19
N LEU A 6 8.17 -1.89 16.17
CA LEU A 6 7.28 -1.73 15.03
C LEU A 6 7.22 -3.10 14.36
N ALA A 7 6.36 -3.94 14.93
CA ALA A 7 5.99 -5.22 14.37
C ALA A 7 5.74 -4.99 12.89
N HIS A 8 6.53 -5.66 12.06
CA HIS A 8 6.28 -5.75 10.64
C HIS A 8 4.90 -6.41 10.51
N GLN A 9 3.85 -5.60 10.53
CA GLN A 9 2.49 -6.05 10.35
C GLN A 9 2.39 -6.43 8.88
N HIS A 10 2.78 -7.66 8.58
CA HIS A 10 2.52 -8.28 7.30
C HIS A 10 1.06 -8.69 7.31
N ALA A 11 0.24 -8.00 6.53
CA ALA A 11 -1.09 -8.47 6.23
C ALA A 11 -1.02 -9.25 4.91
N VAL A 12 -1.11 -10.58 5.00
CA VAL A 12 -1.18 -11.44 3.82
C VAL A 12 -2.65 -11.69 3.52
N TYR A 13 -3.11 -11.24 2.36
CA TYR A 13 -4.43 -11.53 1.84
C TYR A 13 -4.29 -12.47 0.64
N THR A 14 -5.21 -13.41 0.49
CA THR A 14 -5.25 -14.24 -0.73
C THR A 14 -6.13 -13.52 -1.74
N TYR A 15 -5.56 -13.09 -2.86
CA TYR A 15 -6.29 -12.52 -3.99
C TYR A 15 -6.08 -13.45 -5.19
N GLY A 16 -7.12 -14.11 -5.69
CA GLY A 16 -6.97 -15.08 -6.78
C GLY A 16 -6.12 -16.31 -6.42
N SER A 17 -5.15 -16.67 -7.29
CA SER A 17 -4.34 -17.89 -7.18
C SER A 17 -2.95 -17.71 -6.55
N LEU A 18 -2.51 -16.46 -6.35
CA LEU A 18 -1.22 -16.12 -5.76
C LEU A 18 -1.42 -15.26 -4.50
N PRO A 19 -0.45 -15.28 -3.56
CA PRO A 19 -0.55 -14.47 -2.36
C PRO A 19 -0.40 -12.98 -2.69
N LEU A 20 -1.30 -12.16 -2.15
CA LEU A 20 -1.16 -10.71 -2.10
C LEU A 20 -0.60 -10.34 -0.72
N THR A 21 0.54 -9.66 -0.69
CA THR A 21 1.25 -9.31 0.54
C THR A 21 1.34 -7.80 0.68
N LEU A 22 0.85 -7.27 1.80
CA LEU A 22 1.06 -5.88 2.20
C LEU A 22 2.12 -5.85 3.30
N MET A 23 3.19 -5.09 3.08
CA MET A 23 4.28 -4.88 4.03
C MET A 23 4.41 -3.39 4.35
N TYR A 24 4.61 -3.03 5.62
CA TYR A 24 4.92 -1.64 5.95
C TYR A 24 6.21 -1.19 5.25
N SER A 25 6.15 -0.05 4.56
CA SER A 25 7.31 0.50 3.87
C SER A 25 8.35 1.00 4.88
N PRO A 26 9.63 0.63 4.72
CA PRO A 26 10.71 1.15 5.56
C PRO A 26 11.15 2.56 5.12
N THR A 27 10.78 3.01 3.93
CA THR A 27 11.22 4.27 3.30
C THR A 27 10.15 5.35 3.31
N ALA A 28 8.87 4.98 3.34
CA ALA A 28 7.74 5.91 3.36
C ALA A 28 7.01 5.91 4.71
N THR A 29 6.64 7.10 5.19
CA THR A 29 5.90 7.25 6.46
C THR A 29 4.43 6.90 6.25
N ALA A 30 3.90 5.97 7.05
CA ALA A 30 2.51 5.50 6.97
C ALA A 30 2.12 4.96 5.58
N ALA A 31 2.92 4.04 5.06
CA ALA A 31 2.69 3.43 3.75
C ALA A 31 2.90 1.91 3.78
N TRP A 32 2.28 1.22 2.82
CA TRP A 32 2.45 -0.21 2.58
C TRP A 32 2.93 -0.50 1.17
N GLU A 33 3.96 -1.33 1.04
CA GLU A 33 4.38 -1.94 -0.21
C GLU A 33 3.47 -3.13 -0.52
N VAL A 34 3.01 -3.21 -1.76
CA VAL A 34 2.09 -4.26 -2.23
C VAL A 34 2.81 -5.20 -3.16
N TYR A 35 2.68 -6.51 -2.90
CA TYR A 35 3.28 -7.56 -3.72
C TYR A 35 2.26 -8.61 -4.12
N TYR A 36 2.36 -9.12 -5.35
CA TYR A 36 1.55 -10.25 -5.84
C TYR A 36 2.46 -11.37 -6.34
N GLY A 37 2.41 -12.53 -5.69
CA GLY A 37 3.27 -13.66 -6.05
C GLY A 37 4.78 -13.39 -5.91
N GLY A 38 5.17 -12.34 -5.16
CA GLY A 38 6.55 -11.89 -5.02
C GLY A 38 6.94 -10.68 -5.90
N GLU A 39 6.10 -10.32 -6.87
CA GLU A 39 6.30 -9.16 -7.73
C GLU A 39 5.79 -7.88 -7.07
N TYR A 40 6.59 -6.83 -7.06
CA TYR A 40 6.23 -5.52 -6.49
C TYR A 40 5.22 -4.81 -7.40
N LEU A 41 4.07 -4.44 -6.83
CA LEU A 41 2.98 -3.76 -7.55
C LEU A 41 2.95 -2.25 -7.32
N GLY A 42 3.58 -1.76 -6.25
CA GLY A 42 3.56 -0.34 -5.89
C GLY A 42 3.38 -0.10 -4.39
N LEU A 43 3.12 1.16 -4.06
CA LEU A 43 2.99 1.66 -2.69
C LEU A 43 1.56 2.15 -2.45
N ILE A 44 1.00 1.89 -1.26
CA ILE A 44 -0.23 2.51 -0.78
C ILE A 44 0.14 3.41 0.40
N GLU A 45 -0.07 4.71 0.27
CA GLU A 45 0.15 5.67 1.36
C GLU A 45 -1.16 6.01 2.07
N GLU A 46 -1.11 6.12 3.40
CA GLU A 46 -2.19 6.67 4.20
C GLU A 46 -2.17 8.20 4.16
N LEU A 47 -3.28 8.81 3.75
CA LEU A 47 -3.51 10.24 3.85
C LEU A 47 -4.33 10.56 5.10
N HIS A 48 -3.70 11.21 6.06
CA HIS A 48 -4.35 11.68 7.29
C HIS A 48 -4.72 13.15 7.15
N SER A 49 -6.01 13.42 6.91
CA SER A 49 -6.56 14.78 6.86
C SER A 49 -7.07 15.22 8.22
N THR A 50 -6.76 16.46 8.62
CA THR A 50 -7.24 17.03 9.89
C THR A 50 -8.76 17.09 9.91
N GLY A 51 -9.38 16.41 10.89
CA GLY A 51 -10.84 16.40 11.08
C GLY A 51 -11.56 15.20 10.48
N GLU A 52 -10.86 14.32 9.77
CA GLU A 52 -11.43 13.06 9.29
C GLU A 52 -11.18 11.92 10.30
N LEU A 53 -12.17 11.03 10.44
CA LEU A 53 -12.11 9.92 11.39
C LEU A 53 -11.29 8.74 10.86
N TRP A 54 -11.18 8.63 9.53
CA TRP A 54 -10.52 7.53 8.84
C TRP A 54 -9.51 8.09 7.83
N PRO A 55 -8.36 7.44 7.64
CA PRO A 55 -7.41 7.86 6.62
C PRO A 55 -7.99 7.62 5.22
N GLY A 56 -7.64 8.51 4.30
CA GLY A 56 -7.69 8.22 2.86
C GLY A 56 -6.46 7.40 2.44
N PHE A 57 -6.45 6.94 1.20
CA PHE A 57 -5.35 6.14 0.66
C PHE A 57 -4.92 6.67 -0.70
N VAL A 58 -3.64 6.53 -1.03
CA VAL A 58 -3.10 6.83 -2.37
C VAL A 58 -2.34 5.63 -2.86
N ALA A 59 -2.77 5.08 -4.00
CA ALA A 59 -2.00 4.10 -4.75
C ALA A 59 -0.94 4.81 -5.60
N ARG A 60 0.33 4.43 -5.44
CA ARG A 60 1.45 4.90 -6.25
C ARG A 60 2.05 3.73 -7.01
N LEU A 61 2.21 3.92 -8.31
CA LEU A 61 2.81 2.90 -9.18
C LEU A 61 4.32 2.79 -8.93
N PRO A 62 4.94 1.67 -9.32
CA PRO A 62 6.38 1.50 -9.22
C PRO A 62 7.13 2.60 -9.99
N GLY A 63 8.02 3.31 -9.30
CA GLY A 63 8.79 4.44 -9.84
C GLY A 63 8.11 5.81 -9.70
N GLU A 64 6.85 5.85 -9.25
CA GLU A 64 6.09 7.09 -9.01
C GLU A 64 6.01 7.45 -7.52
N GLU A 65 6.70 6.73 -6.65
CA GLU A 65 6.61 6.88 -5.20
C GLU A 65 6.97 8.29 -4.73
N GLU A 66 7.97 8.92 -5.35
CA GLU A 66 8.47 10.25 -4.95
C GLU A 66 7.92 11.41 -5.80
N SER A 67 7.32 11.12 -6.97
CA SER A 67 7.03 12.16 -7.99
C SER A 67 5.65 12.08 -8.65
N GLY A 68 4.92 10.96 -8.48
CA GLY A 68 3.56 10.83 -8.98
C GLY A 68 2.56 11.58 -8.10
N GLU A 69 1.43 12.01 -8.69
CA GLU A 69 0.28 12.44 -7.88
C GLU A 69 -0.39 11.23 -7.18
N GLY A 70 -0.20 10.03 -7.73
CA GLY A 70 -0.86 8.81 -7.28
C GLY A 70 -2.37 8.81 -7.55
N VAL A 71 -3.02 7.68 -7.30
CA VAL A 71 -4.48 7.55 -7.44
C VAL A 71 -5.11 7.46 -6.06
N THR A 72 -5.96 8.42 -5.73
CA THR A 72 -6.64 8.48 -4.44
C THR A 72 -7.75 7.42 -4.35
N ALA A 73 -7.88 6.83 -3.16
CA ALA A 73 -8.90 5.84 -2.83
C ALA A 73 -9.38 6.05 -1.38
N GLN A 74 -10.67 5.79 -1.14
CA GLN A 74 -11.26 5.88 0.20
C GLN A 74 -11.04 4.61 1.03
N ASP A 75 -10.70 3.48 0.39
CA ASP A 75 -10.38 2.21 1.03
C ASP A 75 -9.08 1.67 0.44
N TRP A 76 -8.19 1.15 1.29
CA TRP A 76 -6.92 0.57 0.88
C TRP A 76 -7.11 -0.63 -0.07
N ARG A 77 -8.23 -1.35 0.01
CA ARG A 77 -8.55 -2.44 -0.92
C ARG A 77 -8.74 -1.93 -2.34
N VAL A 78 -9.35 -0.76 -2.50
CA VAL A 78 -9.50 -0.12 -3.81
C VAL A 78 -8.13 0.34 -4.33
N ALA A 79 -7.27 0.86 -3.44
CA ALA A 79 -5.88 1.18 -3.81
C ALA A 79 -5.11 -0.07 -4.28
N VAL A 80 -5.29 -1.23 -3.62
CA VAL A 80 -4.73 -2.52 -4.07
C VAL A 80 -5.27 -2.91 -5.44
N GLU A 81 -6.59 -2.84 -5.66
CA GLU A 81 -7.22 -3.19 -6.94
C GLU A 81 -6.69 -2.33 -8.09
N LEU A 82 -6.43 -1.05 -7.84
CA LEU A 82 -5.83 -0.14 -8.83
C LEU A 82 -4.41 -0.59 -9.21
N LEU A 83 -3.58 -0.95 -8.23
CA LEU A 83 -2.23 -1.47 -8.48
C LEU A 83 -2.27 -2.80 -9.24
N ALA A 84 -3.17 -3.70 -8.86
CA ALA A 84 -3.37 -4.98 -9.52
C ALA A 84 -3.84 -4.82 -10.98
N ALA A 85 -4.82 -3.94 -11.22
CA ALA A 85 -5.32 -3.65 -12.56
C ALA A 85 -4.24 -3.03 -13.46
N HIS A 86 -3.38 -2.16 -12.92
CA HIS A 86 -2.26 -1.59 -13.66
C HIS A 86 -1.22 -2.66 -14.03
N ALA A 87 -1.00 -3.64 -13.17
CA ALA A 87 -0.12 -4.78 -13.42
C ALA A 87 -0.73 -5.85 -14.35
N GLY A 88 -1.99 -5.67 -14.80
CA GLY A 88 -2.68 -6.59 -15.71
C GLY A 88 -3.21 -7.87 -15.04
N LEU A 89 -3.52 -7.80 -13.74
CA LEU A 89 -4.05 -8.89 -12.92
C LEU A 89 -5.58 -8.90 -12.85
#